data_AF-A0A9D8NUY4-F1
#
_entry.id   AF-A0A9D8NUY4-F1
#
_cell.length_a   1.000
_cell.length_b   1.000
_cell.length_c   1.000
_cell.angle_alpha   90.00
_cell.angle_beta   90.00
_cell.angle_gamma   90.00
#
_symmetry.space_group_name_H-M   'P 1'
#
loop_
_entity.id
_entity.type
_entity.pdbx_description
1 polymer ?
#
loop_
_entity_poly.entity_id
_entity_poly.type
_entity_poly.pdbx_seq_one_letter_code
_entity_poly.pdbx_strand_id
1 'polypeptide(L)'
;GIYLANVPYDDAKSGLVWFVADGENPIGLNPQRVDIGVTGAGKEGVGRVWVEASIEKFCQNDTSWGREPYDTYKELDKSGNIKQPEHQYSIGEKGCALAAMAMILNDAGIKMTPKTLNEKMTKDGYFRKNRKGNYNGSVDWTAVIEYGGALFKSQPLTGGTDSNWSSKAPIELNTIDPLLAKNNLVIALVGNKSARDTNKVSSHWVLITGKKNGEYQIIDPGCYRDRKTLSSYSNRVFRTISYERKTQ
;
A
#
# COMPACT_ATOMS: atom_id res chain seq x y z
N GLY A 1 12.77 -15.95 1.04
CA GLY A 1 13.49 -17.15 0.57
C GLY A 1 13.19 -18.27 1.53
N ILE A 2 12.71 -19.41 1.06
CA ILE A 2 12.51 -20.61 1.87
C ILE A 2 13.87 -21.31 1.96
N TYR A 3 14.48 -21.36 3.14
CA TYR A 3 15.67 -22.18 3.37
C TYR A 3 15.21 -23.61 3.66
N LEU A 4 15.29 -24.47 2.66
CA LEU A 4 15.24 -25.90 2.87
C LEU A 4 16.61 -26.32 3.41
N ALA A 5 16.63 -26.92 4.60
CA ALA A 5 17.87 -27.44 5.18
C ALA A 5 18.48 -28.47 4.23
N ASN A 6 19.79 -28.36 3.98
CA ASN A 6 20.55 -29.35 3.22
C ASN A 6 20.45 -30.70 3.93
N VAL A 7 19.66 -31.61 3.37
CA VAL A 7 19.69 -33.02 3.76
C VAL A 7 20.80 -33.65 2.92
N PRO A 8 21.88 -34.18 3.52
CA PRO A 8 22.94 -34.84 2.76
C PRO A 8 22.35 -36.08 2.09
N TYR A 9 22.44 -36.14 0.76
CA TYR A 9 21.74 -37.14 -0.05
C TYR A 9 22.72 -37.84 -0.99
N ASP A 10 23.15 -39.04 -0.61
CA ASP A 10 23.92 -39.93 -1.50
C ASP A 10 23.08 -41.06 -2.12
N ASP A 11 21.76 -41.19 -1.82
CA ASP A 11 20.97 -42.35 -2.30
C ASP A 11 19.48 -42.11 -2.67
N ALA A 12 19.01 -40.88 -2.97
CA ALA A 12 17.61 -40.68 -3.39
C ALA A 12 17.35 -41.11 -4.84
N LYS A 13 16.72 -42.26 -5.02
CA LYS A 13 15.84 -42.51 -6.18
C LYS A 13 14.60 -41.63 -6.02
N SER A 14 14.47 -40.62 -6.89
CA SER A 14 13.29 -39.76 -7.17
C SER A 14 12.24 -39.64 -6.04
N GLY A 15 12.17 -38.46 -5.40
CA GLY A 15 11.09 -38.10 -4.48
C GLY A 15 10.13 -37.05 -5.06
N LEU A 16 8.91 -37.00 -4.54
CA LEU A 16 7.89 -36.00 -4.90
C LEU A 16 7.79 -34.97 -3.76
N VAL A 17 7.76 -33.68 -4.12
CA VAL A 17 7.37 -32.59 -3.23
C VAL A 17 6.03 -32.04 -3.71
N TRP A 18 5.05 -31.97 -2.82
CA TRP A 18 3.74 -31.39 -3.10
C TRP A 18 3.38 -30.34 -2.06
N PHE A 19 2.61 -29.34 -2.51
CA PHE A 19 2.12 -28.23 -1.69
C PHE A 19 0.59 -28.29 -1.67
N VAL A 20 -0.02 -28.36 -0.49
CA VAL A 20 -1.47 -28.24 -0.31
C VAL A 20 -1.75 -26.99 0.51
N ALA A 21 -2.50 -26.05 -0.07
CA ALA A 21 -3.13 -24.96 0.67
C ALA A 21 -4.33 -25.51 1.43
N ASP A 22 -4.54 -25.09 2.68
CA ASP A 22 -5.54 -25.65 3.60
C ASP A 22 -7.01 -25.35 3.26
N GLY A 23 -7.28 -24.62 2.17
CA GLY A 23 -8.62 -24.34 1.69
C GLY A 23 -9.35 -23.24 2.47
N GLU A 24 -8.73 -22.63 3.48
CA GLU A 24 -9.22 -21.39 4.05
C GLU A 24 -8.85 -20.25 3.09
N ASN A 25 -9.83 -19.74 2.33
CA ASN A 25 -9.60 -18.56 1.47
C ASN A 25 -9.28 -17.36 2.36
N PRO A 26 -8.03 -16.87 2.40
CA PRO A 26 -7.72 -15.67 3.14
C PRO A 26 -8.45 -14.49 2.51
N ILE A 27 -8.99 -13.59 3.33
CA ILE A 27 -9.39 -12.26 2.84
C ILE A 27 -8.13 -11.36 2.90
N GLY A 28 -7.45 -11.20 1.77
CA GLY A 28 -6.21 -10.44 1.64
C GLY A 28 -4.94 -11.26 1.92
N LEU A 29 -3.89 -10.63 2.46
CA LEU A 29 -2.56 -11.25 2.65
C LEU A 29 -2.41 -12.10 3.92
N ASN A 30 -3.48 -12.76 4.39
CA ASN A 30 -3.36 -13.57 5.60
C ASN A 30 -2.39 -14.74 5.39
N PRO A 31 -1.64 -15.14 6.44
CA PRO A 31 -0.71 -16.27 6.37
C PRO A 31 -1.42 -17.49 5.78
N GLN A 32 -0.84 -18.06 4.73
CA GLN A 32 -1.33 -19.28 4.13
C GLN A 32 -0.62 -20.47 4.76
N ARG A 33 -1.40 -21.44 5.23
CA ARG A 33 -0.82 -22.72 5.63
C ARG A 33 -0.47 -23.49 4.37
N VAL A 34 0.78 -23.93 4.31
CA VAL A 34 1.26 -24.80 3.26
C VAL A 34 1.84 -26.04 3.92
N ASP A 35 1.18 -27.17 3.69
CA ASP A 35 1.73 -28.47 4.07
C ASP A 35 2.70 -28.92 2.97
N ILE A 36 3.92 -29.26 3.37
CA ILE A 36 5.00 -29.72 2.48
C ILE A 36 5.21 -31.21 2.75
N GLY A 37 4.75 -32.05 1.84
CA GLY A 37 5.02 -33.49 1.87
C GLY A 37 6.34 -33.83 1.17
N VAL A 38 7.13 -34.73 1.75
CA VAL A 38 8.31 -35.33 1.11
C VAL A 38 8.21 -36.85 1.20
N THR A 39 8.28 -37.52 0.05
CA THR A 39 8.26 -38.98 -0.06
C THR A 39 9.54 -39.45 -0.72
N GLY A 40 10.29 -40.38 -0.10
CA GLY A 40 11.52 -40.94 -0.67
C GLY A 40 12.09 -42.13 0.12
N ALA A 41 12.65 -43.11 -0.59
CA ALA A 41 13.30 -44.30 0.00
C ALA A 41 12.45 -45.05 1.05
N GLY A 42 11.13 -45.17 0.82
CA GLY A 42 10.22 -45.88 1.73
C GLY A 42 9.91 -45.13 3.03
N LYS A 43 10.23 -43.82 3.10
CA LYS A 43 9.89 -42.94 4.23
C LYS A 43 9.02 -41.78 3.75
N GLU A 44 8.12 -41.36 4.62
CA GLU A 44 7.25 -40.20 4.43
C GLU A 44 7.47 -39.20 5.56
N GLY A 45 7.50 -37.92 5.22
CA GLY A 45 7.55 -36.83 6.17
C GLY A 45 6.69 -35.66 5.69
N VAL A 46 5.95 -35.05 6.61
CA VAL A 46 5.18 -33.82 6.34
C VAL A 46 5.72 -32.71 7.21
N GLY A 47 6.27 -31.67 6.57
CA GLY A 47 6.59 -30.40 7.19
C GLY A 47 5.43 -29.43 7.04
N ARG A 48 5.26 -28.52 8.01
CA ARG A 48 4.28 -27.43 7.92
C ARG A 48 5.00 -26.11 7.89
N VAL A 49 4.61 -25.24 6.96
CA VAL A 49 5.10 -23.86 6.92
C VAL A 49 3.92 -22.90 6.81
N TRP A 50 4.10 -21.73 7.42
CA TRP A 50 3.22 -20.60 7.22
C TRP A 50 3.90 -19.66 6.23
N VAL A 51 3.23 -19.40 5.11
CA VAL A 51 3.70 -18.46 4.10
C VAL A 51 2.94 -17.16 4.28
N GLU A 52 3.65 -16.14 4.74
CA GLU A 52 3.11 -14.78 4.81
C GLU A 52 3.54 -14.02 3.55
N ALA A 53 2.56 -13.59 2.76
CA ALA A 53 2.82 -12.57 1.75
C ALA A 53 3.10 -11.25 2.46
N SER A 54 4.31 -10.70 2.29
CA SER A 54 4.67 -9.40 2.85
C SER A 54 4.72 -8.35 1.75
N ILE A 55 4.04 -7.23 1.98
CA ILE A 55 4.24 -6.02 1.19
C ILE A 55 5.42 -5.28 1.80
N GLU A 56 6.32 -4.79 0.94
CA GLU A 56 7.37 -3.88 1.37
C GLU A 56 6.77 -2.62 1.98
N LYS A 57 7.09 -2.36 3.25
CA LYS A 57 6.57 -1.20 3.97
C LYS A 57 7.44 0.03 3.68
N PHE A 58 6.81 1.10 3.20
CA PHE A 58 7.47 2.41 3.07
C PHE A 58 7.00 3.41 4.11
N CYS A 59 7.95 4.05 4.79
CA CYS A 59 7.72 5.15 5.73
C CYS A 59 7.85 6.49 5.02
N GLN A 60 6.85 7.37 5.08
CA GLN A 60 6.94 8.69 4.46
C GLN A 60 8.09 9.52 5.04
N ASN A 61 8.45 9.30 6.32
CA ASN A 61 9.50 9.98 7.05
C ASN A 61 10.85 9.23 7.07
N ASP A 62 11.04 8.22 6.21
CA ASP A 62 12.33 7.54 6.06
C ASP A 62 13.46 8.53 5.78
N THR A 63 14.64 8.34 6.35
CA THR A 63 15.77 9.28 6.19
C THR A 63 16.25 9.42 4.74
N SER A 64 16.00 8.41 3.90
CA SER A 64 16.44 8.36 2.51
C SER A 64 15.61 9.26 1.58
N TRP A 65 14.42 9.70 2.02
CA TRP A 65 13.54 10.53 1.20
C TRP A 65 12.62 11.49 1.95
N GLY A 66 12.42 11.33 3.25
CA GLY A 66 11.46 12.11 4.03
C GLY A 66 11.77 13.60 4.09
N ARG A 67 13.02 14.00 3.82
CA ARG A 67 13.43 15.41 3.68
C ARG A 67 13.38 15.93 2.25
N GLU A 68 13.15 15.06 1.27
CA GLU A 68 13.04 15.45 -0.12
C GLU A 68 11.79 16.32 -0.31
N PRO A 69 11.86 17.35 -1.16
CA PRO A 69 10.70 18.17 -1.43
C PRO A 69 9.58 17.34 -2.10
N TYR A 70 8.35 17.58 -1.66
CA TYR A 70 7.16 16.89 -2.17
C TYR A 70 6.44 17.75 -3.19
N ASP A 71 5.89 17.13 -4.24
CA ASP A 71 5.07 17.83 -5.25
C ASP A 71 5.82 19.04 -5.83
N THR A 72 7.01 18.79 -6.37
CA THR A 72 8.03 19.82 -6.67
C THR A 72 7.80 20.56 -7.97
N TYR A 73 6.56 20.64 -8.43
CA TYR A 73 6.28 21.27 -9.71
C TYR A 73 6.70 22.74 -9.70
N LYS A 74 7.45 23.11 -10.74
CA LYS A 74 7.99 24.45 -10.96
C LYS A 74 6.91 25.30 -11.60
N GLU A 75 6.35 26.27 -10.87
CA GLU A 75 5.50 27.31 -11.48
C GLU A 75 6.39 28.10 -12.45
N LEU A 76 6.03 28.12 -13.74
CA LEU A 76 6.71 28.98 -14.71
C LEU A 76 6.05 30.36 -14.68
N ASP A 77 6.83 31.43 -14.69
CA ASP A 77 6.31 32.77 -14.90
C ASP A 77 5.80 32.93 -16.36
N LYS A 78 5.18 34.08 -16.66
CA LYS A 78 4.66 34.38 -18.01
C LYS A 78 5.75 34.41 -19.10
N SER A 79 7.02 34.45 -18.69
CA SER A 79 8.21 34.47 -19.54
C SER A 79 8.86 33.09 -19.66
N GLY A 80 8.29 32.05 -19.02
CA GLY A 80 8.83 30.69 -19.02
C GLY A 80 9.95 30.45 -18.01
N ASN A 81 10.25 31.39 -17.11
CA ASN A 81 11.25 31.19 -16.06
C ASN A 81 10.66 30.43 -14.89
N ILE A 82 11.48 29.61 -14.23
CA ILE A 82 11.11 28.96 -12.98
C ILE A 82 10.94 30.07 -11.93
N LYS A 83 9.69 30.33 -11.54
CA LYS A 83 9.39 31.01 -10.30
C LYS A 83 9.84 30.04 -9.20
N GLN A 84 10.80 30.43 -8.36
CA GLN A 84 11.32 29.51 -7.35
C GLN A 84 10.14 28.86 -6.61
N PRO A 85 9.99 27.53 -6.66
CA PRO A 85 8.93 26.89 -5.92
C PRO A 85 9.26 27.08 -4.44
N GLU A 86 8.46 27.85 -3.72
CA GLU A 86 8.40 27.72 -2.27
C GLU A 86 7.90 26.29 -2.00
N HIS A 87 8.83 25.37 -1.73
CA HIS A 87 8.50 24.01 -1.36
C HIS A 87 7.71 24.06 -0.05
N GLN A 88 6.39 23.88 -0.14
CA GLN A 88 5.55 24.00 1.06
C GLN A 88 5.67 22.77 1.97
N TYR A 89 6.06 21.61 1.41
CA TYR A 89 6.12 20.35 2.16
C TYR A 89 7.23 19.42 1.66
N SER A 90 7.71 18.58 2.56
CA SER A 90 8.55 17.42 2.28
C SER A 90 7.73 16.13 2.16
N ILE A 91 8.32 15.06 1.61
CA ILE A 91 7.69 13.73 1.58
C ILE A 91 7.33 13.28 3.01
N GLY A 92 8.17 13.60 4.00
CA GLY A 92 7.92 13.30 5.41
C GLY A 92 6.66 13.95 5.97
N GLU A 93 6.24 15.10 5.45
CA GLU A 93 5.08 15.85 5.95
C GLU A 93 3.78 15.49 5.22
N LYS A 94 3.84 15.14 3.93
CA LYS A 94 2.65 14.94 3.08
C LYS A 94 2.62 13.63 2.27
N GLY A 95 3.66 12.82 2.32
CA GLY A 95 3.86 11.66 1.46
C GLY A 95 3.07 10.38 1.82
N CYS A 96 2.06 10.43 2.69
CA CYS A 96 1.29 9.22 3.06
C CYS A 96 0.63 8.54 1.86
N ALA A 97 -0.01 9.31 0.97
CA ALA A 97 -0.63 8.80 -0.25
C ALA A 97 0.42 8.19 -1.21
N LEU A 98 1.51 8.94 -1.41
CA LEU A 98 2.63 8.56 -2.26
C LEU A 98 3.28 7.25 -1.81
N ALA A 99 3.53 7.09 -0.51
CA ALA A 99 4.05 5.86 0.06
C ALA A 99 3.07 4.69 -0.11
N ALA A 100 1.76 4.91 0.10
CA ALA A 100 0.76 3.88 -0.15
C ALA A 100 0.71 3.43 -1.62
N MET A 101 0.82 4.37 -2.57
CA MET A 101 0.91 4.07 -4.01
C MET A 101 2.18 3.28 -4.36
N ALA A 102 3.33 3.66 -3.79
CA ALA A 102 4.58 2.94 -3.96
C ALA A 102 4.47 1.48 -3.46
N MET A 103 3.82 1.26 -2.31
CA MET A 103 3.57 -0.08 -1.80
C MET A 103 2.72 -0.93 -2.76
N ILE A 104 1.64 -0.37 -3.33
CA ILE A 104 0.82 -1.04 -4.36
C ILE A 104 1.66 -1.43 -5.57
N LEU A 105 2.49 -0.51 -6.08
CA LEU A 105 3.32 -0.73 -7.27
C LEU A 105 4.36 -1.84 -7.02
N ASN A 106 5.03 -1.83 -5.87
CA ASN A 106 6.03 -2.85 -5.54
C ASN A 106 5.42 -4.22 -5.32
N ASP A 107 4.26 -4.27 -4.67
CA ASP A 107 3.49 -5.49 -4.51
C ASP A 107 3.18 -6.12 -5.89
N ALA A 108 2.94 -5.30 -6.92
CA ALA A 108 2.72 -5.76 -8.30
C ALA A 108 4.02 -6.01 -9.10
N GLY A 109 5.19 -5.94 -8.46
CA GLY A 109 6.49 -6.17 -9.08
C GLY A 109 7.12 -4.92 -9.73
N ILE A 110 6.47 -3.76 -9.66
CA ILE A 110 6.98 -2.49 -10.18
C ILE A 110 7.74 -1.78 -9.07
N LYS A 111 9.06 -1.95 -9.08
CA LYS A 111 9.93 -1.41 -8.04
C LYS A 111 9.95 0.12 -8.06
N MET A 112 9.33 0.75 -7.07
CA MET A 112 9.34 2.20 -6.87
C MET A 112 9.41 2.57 -5.39
N THR A 113 10.38 3.38 -5.00
CA THR A 113 10.36 4.01 -3.67
C THR A 113 9.47 5.26 -3.69
N PRO A 114 9.03 5.77 -2.52
CA PRO A 114 8.33 7.06 -2.47
C PRO A 114 9.09 8.18 -3.18
N LYS A 115 10.42 8.21 -3.05
CA LYS A 115 11.29 9.18 -3.77
C LYS A 115 11.15 9.06 -5.28
N THR A 116 11.42 7.88 -5.83
CA THR A 116 11.38 7.67 -7.29
C THR A 116 9.98 7.92 -7.86
N LEU A 117 8.94 7.59 -7.10
CA LEU A 117 7.56 7.86 -7.49
C LEU A 117 7.26 9.36 -7.46
N ASN A 118 7.71 10.10 -6.45
CA ASN A 118 7.55 11.56 -6.36
C ASN A 118 8.21 12.27 -7.53
N GLU A 119 9.44 11.88 -7.87
CA GLU A 119 10.19 12.43 -9.01
C GLU A 119 9.44 12.18 -10.32
N LYS A 120 8.97 10.94 -10.53
CA LYS A 120 8.22 10.56 -11.73
C LYS A 120 6.88 11.27 -11.84
N MET A 121 6.08 11.28 -10.78
CA MET A 121 4.80 11.99 -10.74
C MET A 121 4.94 13.50 -10.91
N THR A 122 6.03 14.09 -10.37
CA THR A 122 6.32 15.51 -10.60
C THR A 122 6.54 15.77 -12.09
N LYS A 123 7.42 14.96 -12.71
CA LYS A 123 7.77 15.09 -14.12
C LYS A 123 6.56 14.88 -15.04
N ASP A 124 5.75 13.87 -14.74
CA ASP A 124 4.65 13.41 -15.59
C ASP A 124 3.33 14.16 -15.27
N GLY A 125 3.32 15.06 -14.28
CA GLY A 125 2.18 15.95 -13.98
C GLY A 125 1.04 15.31 -13.18
N TYR A 126 1.31 14.27 -12.39
CA TYR A 126 0.31 13.52 -11.62
C TYR A 126 0.04 14.07 -10.20
N PHE A 127 0.33 15.34 -9.96
CA PHE A 127 -0.12 16.04 -8.76
C PHE A 127 -1.25 17.00 -9.12
N ARG A 128 -2.25 17.10 -8.24
CA ARG A 128 -3.46 17.88 -8.49
C ARG A 128 -3.23 19.35 -8.22
N LYS A 129 -3.75 20.18 -9.12
CA LYS A 129 -3.85 21.62 -8.95
C LYS A 129 -5.17 21.99 -8.28
N ASN A 130 -5.15 22.99 -7.42
CA ASN A 130 -6.34 23.66 -6.92
C ASN A 130 -6.95 24.58 -8.00
N ARG A 131 -8.08 25.21 -7.69
CA ARG A 131 -8.78 26.12 -8.63
C ARG A 131 -7.95 27.32 -9.10
N LYS A 132 -6.88 27.66 -8.37
CA LYS A 132 -5.95 28.75 -8.72
C LYS A 132 -4.78 28.27 -9.59
N GLY A 133 -4.76 26.98 -9.96
CA GLY A 133 -3.66 26.38 -10.73
C GLY A 133 -2.47 25.95 -9.89
N ASN A 134 -2.51 26.12 -8.56
CA ASN A 134 -1.40 25.76 -7.68
C ASN A 134 -1.53 24.33 -7.22
N TYR A 135 -0.41 23.63 -7.16
CA TYR A 135 -0.31 22.30 -6.57
C TYR A 135 -0.73 22.33 -5.09
N ASN A 136 -1.53 21.36 -4.68
CA ASN A 136 -2.08 21.28 -3.33
C ASN A 136 -1.58 20.06 -2.53
N GLY A 137 -0.61 19.31 -3.08
CA GLY A 137 -0.09 18.10 -2.48
C GLY A 137 -0.99 16.87 -2.61
N SER A 138 -2.16 16.96 -3.26
CA SER A 138 -2.97 15.79 -3.58
C SER A 138 -2.38 15.06 -4.78
N VAL A 139 -2.30 13.73 -4.67
CA VAL A 139 -1.92 12.86 -5.77
C VAL A 139 -3.06 12.68 -6.77
N ASP A 140 -2.73 12.44 -8.03
CA ASP A 140 -3.65 11.83 -8.97
C ASP A 140 -3.48 10.31 -8.99
N TRP A 141 -4.55 9.62 -8.60
CA TRP A 141 -4.57 8.16 -8.43
C TRP A 141 -4.45 7.41 -9.75
N THR A 142 -4.69 8.08 -10.89
CA THR A 142 -4.46 7.53 -12.23
C THR A 142 -2.98 7.15 -12.46
N ALA A 143 -2.04 7.76 -11.73
CA ALA A 143 -0.61 7.46 -11.85
C ALA A 143 -0.27 5.99 -11.58
N VAL A 144 -0.98 5.33 -10.66
CA VAL A 144 -0.75 3.90 -10.40
C VAL A 144 -1.16 3.05 -11.61
N ILE A 145 -2.25 3.43 -12.29
CA ILE A 145 -2.67 2.74 -13.51
C ILE A 145 -1.65 2.98 -14.63
N GLU A 146 -1.21 4.22 -14.80
CA GLU A 146 -0.23 4.58 -15.84
C GLU A 146 1.07 3.79 -15.65
N TYR A 147 1.62 3.80 -14.44
CA TYR A 147 2.89 3.14 -14.15
C TYR A 147 2.74 1.62 -14.02
N GLY A 148 1.54 1.17 -13.66
CA GLY A 148 1.11 -0.22 -13.67
C GLY A 148 0.92 -0.84 -15.05
N GLY A 149 0.57 0.00 -16.03
CA GLY A 149 0.14 -0.42 -17.35
C GLY A 149 -0.96 -1.47 -17.30
N ALA A 150 -0.72 -2.60 -17.97
CA ALA A 150 -1.69 -3.67 -18.08
C ALA A 150 -2.01 -4.37 -16.75
N LEU A 151 -1.21 -4.20 -15.70
CA LEU A 151 -1.35 -4.94 -14.43
C LEU A 151 -2.53 -4.47 -13.58
N PHE A 152 -2.97 -3.22 -13.73
CA PHE A 152 -4.04 -2.66 -12.92
C PHE A 152 -5.29 -2.29 -13.72
N LYS A 153 -6.43 -2.42 -13.07
CA LYS A 153 -7.67 -1.68 -13.36
C LYS A 153 -8.04 -0.89 -12.11
N SER A 154 -8.38 0.39 -12.22
CA SER A 154 -8.89 1.13 -11.06
C SER A 154 -10.34 0.73 -10.76
N GLN A 155 -10.64 0.45 -9.50
CA GLN A 155 -12.01 0.41 -9.00
C GLN A 155 -12.42 1.81 -8.50
N PRO A 156 -13.72 2.15 -8.52
CA PRO A 156 -14.19 3.50 -8.25
C PRO A 156 -13.74 4.02 -6.88
N LEU A 157 -13.39 5.31 -6.86
CA LEU A 157 -13.26 6.11 -5.66
C LEU A 157 -14.60 6.12 -4.91
N THR A 158 -14.74 5.39 -3.82
CA THR A 158 -15.92 5.55 -2.94
C THR A 158 -15.57 6.57 -1.85
N GLY A 159 -16.40 7.61 -1.68
CA GLY A 159 -16.29 8.56 -0.56
C GLY A 159 -15.97 10.03 -0.87
N GLY A 160 -15.26 10.68 0.06
CA GLY A 160 -14.90 12.11 0.04
C GLY A 160 -13.93 12.55 -1.05
N THR A 161 -13.63 13.85 -1.12
CA THR A 161 -12.39 14.33 -1.74
C THR A 161 -11.41 14.71 -0.63
N ASP A 162 -10.12 14.75 -0.93
CA ASP A 162 -9.08 15.09 0.05
C ASP A 162 -9.34 16.46 0.74
N SER A 163 -9.97 17.40 0.02
CA SER A 163 -10.25 18.75 0.54
C SER A 163 -11.47 18.85 1.45
N ASN A 164 -12.35 17.83 1.50
CA ASN A 164 -13.59 17.88 2.28
C ASN A 164 -13.89 16.56 3.01
N TRP A 165 -12.86 15.77 3.28
CA TRP A 165 -13.00 14.44 3.84
C TRP A 165 -13.71 14.45 5.20
N SER A 166 -13.40 15.42 6.06
CA SER A 166 -13.94 15.50 7.43
C SER A 166 -15.39 15.96 7.50
N SER A 167 -15.91 16.60 6.44
CA SER A 167 -17.31 17.03 6.37
C SER A 167 -18.24 15.96 5.77
N LYS A 168 -17.69 14.84 5.29
CA LYS A 168 -18.48 13.70 4.83
C LYS A 168 -18.59 12.63 5.91
N ALA A 169 -19.69 11.89 5.88
CA ALA A 169 -19.82 10.67 6.67
C ALA A 169 -18.73 9.66 6.24
N PRO A 170 -18.17 8.88 7.18
CA PRO A 170 -17.38 7.70 6.84
C PRO A 170 -18.17 6.76 5.95
N ILE A 171 -17.48 5.99 5.11
CA ILE A 171 -18.10 4.90 4.34
C ILE A 171 -18.38 3.70 5.25
N GLU A 172 -19.36 2.89 4.88
CA GLU A 172 -19.61 1.61 5.54
C GLU A 172 -18.43 0.65 5.34
N LEU A 173 -17.86 0.13 6.43
CA LEU A 173 -16.64 -0.67 6.36
C LEU A 173 -16.83 -2.00 5.63
N ASN A 174 -18.03 -2.57 5.61
CA ASN A 174 -18.33 -3.81 4.88
C ASN A 174 -18.15 -3.66 3.36
N THR A 175 -18.06 -2.44 2.83
CA THR A 175 -17.73 -2.19 1.42
C THR A 175 -16.28 -2.51 1.07
N ILE A 176 -15.40 -2.68 2.06
CA ILE A 176 -13.99 -3.05 1.90
C ILE A 176 -13.83 -4.56 1.72
N ASP A 177 -14.68 -5.36 2.37
CA ASP A 177 -14.58 -6.84 2.36
C ASP A 177 -14.60 -7.44 0.93
N PRO A 178 -15.49 -7.02 0.00
CA PRO A 178 -15.46 -7.52 -1.38
C PRO A 178 -14.20 -7.16 -2.17
N LEU A 179 -13.51 -6.07 -1.82
CA LEU A 179 -12.25 -5.68 -2.46
C LEU A 179 -11.13 -6.60 -1.99
N LEU A 180 -11.03 -6.82 -0.68
CA LEU A 180 -10.03 -7.71 -0.09
C LEU A 180 -10.26 -9.18 -0.49
N ALA A 181 -11.51 -9.61 -0.66
CA ALA A 181 -11.86 -10.96 -1.13
C ALA A 181 -11.39 -11.24 -2.56
N LYS A 182 -11.10 -10.19 -3.35
CA LYS A 182 -10.47 -10.29 -4.67
C LYS A 182 -8.94 -10.19 -4.61
N ASN A 183 -8.35 -10.27 -3.42
CA ASN A 183 -6.94 -10.01 -3.16
C ASN A 183 -6.48 -8.60 -3.58
N ASN A 184 -7.40 -7.64 -3.65
CA ASN A 184 -7.02 -6.26 -3.90
C ASN A 184 -6.64 -5.59 -2.60
N LEU A 185 -5.50 -4.89 -2.61
CA LEU A 185 -5.16 -3.98 -1.54
C LEU A 185 -6.02 -2.71 -1.62
N VAL A 186 -6.25 -2.08 -0.48
CA VAL A 186 -7.15 -0.92 -0.38
C VAL A 186 -6.42 0.24 0.29
N ILE A 187 -6.15 1.31 -0.44
CA ILE A 187 -5.68 2.58 0.11
C ILE A 187 -6.88 3.29 0.74
N ALA A 188 -6.81 3.60 2.03
CA ALA A 188 -7.91 4.17 2.81
C ALA A 188 -7.55 5.53 3.40
N LEU A 189 -8.44 6.51 3.23
CA LEU A 189 -8.37 7.82 3.86
C LEU A 189 -8.98 7.75 5.25
N VAL A 190 -8.18 8.07 6.26
CA VAL A 190 -8.56 8.02 7.67
C VAL A 190 -8.28 9.35 8.35
N GLY A 191 -8.93 9.58 9.49
CA GLY A 191 -8.64 10.72 10.34
C GLY A 191 -7.50 10.40 11.33
N ASN A 192 -6.38 11.10 11.21
CA ASN A 192 -5.23 10.96 12.10
C ASN A 192 -5.26 12.04 13.19
N LYS A 193 -5.55 11.64 14.42
CA LYS A 193 -5.42 12.53 15.58
C LYS A 193 -3.96 12.82 15.83
N SER A 194 -3.61 14.11 15.92
CA SER A 194 -2.25 14.51 16.29
C SER A 194 -1.93 14.02 17.70
N ALA A 195 -0.74 13.44 17.88
CA ALA A 195 -0.24 13.08 19.20
C ALA A 195 -0.03 14.31 20.11
N ARG A 196 0.13 15.50 19.51
CA ARG A 196 0.36 16.77 20.23
C ARG A 196 -0.92 17.54 20.51
N ASP A 197 -1.99 17.30 19.75
CA ASP A 197 -3.26 18.00 19.87
C ASP A 197 -4.40 17.07 19.42
N THR A 198 -5.03 16.40 20.38
CA THR A 198 -6.07 15.41 20.12
C THR A 198 -7.36 16.00 19.57
N ASN A 199 -7.51 17.33 19.62
CA ASN A 199 -8.63 18.07 19.00
C ASN A 199 -8.38 18.34 17.51
N LYS A 200 -7.12 18.23 17.04
CA LYS A 200 -6.77 18.33 15.62
C LYS A 200 -6.71 16.96 14.98
N VAL A 201 -7.57 16.77 13.99
CA VAL A 201 -7.57 15.59 13.12
C VAL A 201 -7.10 16.00 11.73
N SER A 202 -5.99 15.43 11.27
CA SER A 202 -5.52 15.57 9.89
C SER A 202 -5.96 14.39 9.03
N SER A 203 -6.04 14.59 7.72
CA SER A 203 -6.17 13.47 6.78
C SER A 203 -4.90 12.63 6.80
N HIS A 204 -5.05 11.31 6.71
CA HIS A 204 -3.94 10.39 6.53
C HIS A 204 -4.36 9.23 5.64
N TRP A 205 -3.40 8.70 4.89
CA TRP A 205 -3.62 7.55 4.01
C TRP A 205 -2.91 6.34 4.58
N VAL A 206 -3.64 5.22 4.66
CA VAL A 206 -3.11 3.91 5.08
C VAL A 206 -3.41 2.87 4.02
N LEU A 207 -2.66 1.77 4.02
CA LEU A 207 -2.89 0.63 3.13
C LEU A 207 -3.53 -0.50 3.93
N ILE A 208 -4.78 -0.84 3.65
CA ILE A 208 -5.46 -2.02 4.20
C ILE A 208 -5.06 -3.23 3.37
N THR A 209 -4.56 -4.27 4.05
CA THR A 209 -3.94 -5.45 3.41
C THR A 209 -4.74 -6.74 3.61
N GLY A 210 -5.72 -6.73 4.51
CA GLY A 210 -6.52 -7.90 4.81
C GLY A 210 -7.37 -7.68 6.06
N LYS A 211 -8.07 -8.74 6.47
CA LYS A 211 -8.88 -8.76 7.68
C LYS A 211 -8.57 -10.03 8.47
N LYS A 212 -8.27 -9.87 9.76
CA LYS A 212 -7.93 -10.98 10.66
C LYS A 212 -8.70 -10.81 11.96
N ASN A 213 -9.42 -11.85 12.38
CA ASN A 213 -10.23 -11.85 13.60
C ASN A 213 -11.21 -10.66 13.68
N GLY A 214 -11.82 -10.30 12.54
CA GLY A 214 -12.74 -9.15 12.44
C GLY A 214 -12.06 -7.77 12.29
N GLU A 215 -10.74 -7.69 12.47
CA GLU A 215 -9.97 -6.44 12.41
C GLU A 215 -9.25 -6.27 11.07
N TYR A 216 -9.42 -5.11 10.44
CA TYR A 216 -8.67 -4.73 9.25
C TYR A 216 -7.20 -4.48 9.59
N GLN A 217 -6.32 -5.23 8.94
CA GLN A 217 -4.87 -5.06 9.05
C GLN A 217 -4.41 -3.94 8.14
N ILE A 218 -3.48 -3.12 8.61
CA ILE A 218 -2.96 -1.98 7.85
C ILE A 218 -1.44 -1.94 7.82
N ILE A 219 -0.91 -1.38 6.74
CA ILE A 219 0.42 -0.80 6.66
C ILE A 219 0.26 0.72 6.68
N ASP A 220 0.82 1.33 7.71
CA ASP A 220 0.73 2.76 7.95
C ASP A 220 2.02 3.48 7.48
N PRO A 221 1.93 4.34 6.44
CA PRO A 221 3.05 5.14 5.95
C PRO A 221 3.63 6.14 6.95
N GLY A 222 2.86 6.53 7.98
CA GLY A 222 3.36 7.36 9.08
C GLY A 222 4.32 6.59 9.99
N CYS A 223 4.41 5.27 9.84
CA CYS A 223 5.32 4.39 10.57
C CYS A 223 5.21 4.47 12.09
N TYR A 224 4.02 4.78 12.59
CA TYR A 224 3.69 4.62 14.00
C TYR A 224 3.83 3.15 14.40
N ARG A 225 4.61 2.87 15.44
CA ARG A 225 4.98 1.50 15.86
C ARG A 225 3.76 0.64 16.23
N ASP A 226 2.74 1.26 16.81
CA ASP A 226 1.61 0.56 17.42
C ASP A 226 0.35 0.58 16.53
N ARG A 227 0.40 1.23 15.37
CA ARG A 227 -0.75 1.33 14.45
C ARG A 227 -0.68 0.26 13.38
N LYS A 228 -1.22 -0.91 13.71
CA LYS A 228 -1.24 -2.10 12.83
C LYS A 228 -2.63 -2.46 12.33
N THR A 229 -3.66 -1.86 12.93
CA THR A 229 -5.07 -2.12 12.60
C THR A 229 -5.83 -0.82 12.37
N LEU A 230 -6.92 -0.90 11.62
CA LEU A 230 -7.80 0.24 11.33
C LEU A 230 -8.49 0.80 12.59
N SER A 231 -8.65 -0.01 13.64
CA SER A 231 -9.15 0.44 14.95
C SER A 231 -8.28 1.52 15.59
N SER A 232 -6.99 1.60 15.24
CA SER A 232 -6.09 2.72 15.60
C SER A 232 -6.59 4.07 15.07
N TYR A 233 -7.45 4.05 14.06
CA TYR A 233 -8.10 5.18 13.42
C TYR A 233 -9.62 5.20 13.69
N SER A 234 -10.03 4.61 14.82
CA SER A 234 -11.42 4.51 15.26
C SER A 234 -12.34 3.80 14.25
N ASN A 235 -11.80 2.94 13.37
CA ASN A 235 -12.58 2.25 12.35
C ASN A 235 -13.37 3.22 11.44
N ARG A 236 -12.81 4.42 11.17
CA ARG A 236 -13.43 5.43 10.31
C ARG A 236 -12.64 5.64 9.03
N VAL A 237 -13.21 5.18 7.92
CA VAL A 237 -12.68 5.38 6.57
C VAL A 237 -13.57 6.37 5.84
N PHE A 238 -12.98 7.39 5.22
CA PHE A 238 -13.72 8.46 4.53
C PHE A 238 -13.66 8.33 3.01
N ARG A 239 -12.69 7.54 2.53
CA ARG A 239 -12.49 7.27 1.11
C ARG A 239 -11.66 6.02 0.94
N THR A 240 -11.90 5.25 -0.12
CA THR A 240 -11.00 4.18 -0.55
C THR A 240 -10.57 4.33 -2.01
N ILE A 241 -9.37 3.84 -2.30
CA ILE A 241 -8.90 3.54 -3.65
C ILE A 241 -8.43 2.09 -3.64
N SER A 242 -8.80 1.33 -4.66
CA SER A 242 -8.31 -0.03 -4.83
C SER A 242 -7.99 -0.26 -6.30
N TYR A 243 -6.94 -1.05 -6.52
CA TYR A 243 -6.50 -1.44 -7.85
C TYR A 243 -6.70 -2.94 -7.97
N GLU A 244 -7.54 -3.31 -8.93
CA GLU A 244 -7.74 -4.71 -9.29
C GLU A 244 -6.56 -5.17 -10.12
N ARG A 245 -5.88 -6.22 -9.65
CA ARG A 245 -4.83 -6.88 -10.43
C ARG A 245 -5.48 -7.68 -11.54
N LYS A 246 -4.96 -7.53 -12.77
CA LYS A 246 -5.28 -8.51 -13.81
C LYS A 246 -4.51 -9.79 -13.49
N THR A 247 -5.22 -10.87 -13.23
CA THR A 247 -4.64 -12.22 -13.24
C THR A 247 -3.95 -12.45 -14.58
N GLN A 248 -2.66 -12.78 -14.54
CA GLN A 248 -1.91 -13.22 -15.73
C GLN A 248 -2.31 -14.65 -16.10
#